data_AF-A0A9X8YPC1-F1
#
_entry.id   AF-A0A9X8YPC1-F1
#
_cell.length_a   1.000
_cell.length_b   1.000
_cell.length_c   1.000
_cell.angle_alpha   90.00
_cell.angle_beta   90.00
_cell.angle_gamma   90.00
#
_symmetry.space_group_name_H-M   'P 1'
#
loop_
_entity.id
_entity.type
_entity.pdbx_description
1 polymer ?
#
loop_
_entity_poly.entity_id
_entity_poly.type
_entity_poly.pdbx_seq_one_letter_code
_entity_poly.pdbx_strand_id
1 'polypeptide(L)'
;AKTDATQGIVVILQSAGRRYALLVDQLIGQHQVVVKNLESNYRKVPGISAATILGDGSVALIVDVSALQTLNREKRLTDAAA
;
A
#
# COMPACT_ATOMS: atom_id res chain seq x y z
N ALA A 1 14.23 -4.77 -4.65
CA ALA A 1 13.50 -4.84 -3.37
C ALA A 1 14.02 -6.03 -2.58
N LYS A 2 14.25 -5.87 -1.28
CA LYS A 2 14.54 -7.02 -0.41
C LYS A 2 13.26 -7.87 -0.31
N THR A 3 13.39 -9.18 -0.48
CA THR A 3 12.24 -10.11 -0.45
C THR A 3 12.20 -10.95 0.82
N ASP A 4 13.29 -10.99 1.58
CA ASP A 4 13.36 -11.64 2.88
C ASP A 4 12.95 -10.67 3.99
N ALA A 5 11.88 -11.02 4.72
CA ALA A 5 11.34 -10.22 5.81
C ALA A 5 12.32 -10.05 6.98
N THR A 6 13.28 -10.97 7.17
CA THR A 6 14.29 -10.89 8.23
C THR A 6 15.41 -9.87 7.92
N GLN A 7 15.53 -9.46 6.67
CA GLN A 7 16.58 -8.56 6.20
C GLN A 7 16.06 -7.15 5.87
N GLY A 8 14.75 -6.90 6.05
CA GLY A 8 14.09 -5.63 5.72
C GLY A 8 13.26 -5.05 6.86
N ILE A 9 12.56 -3.95 6.58
CA ILE A 9 11.66 -3.32 7.55
C ILE A 9 10.25 -3.86 7.33
N VAL A 10 9.62 -4.35 8.40
CA VAL A 10 8.24 -4.82 8.36
C VAL A 10 7.34 -3.86 9.12
N VAL A 11 6.38 -3.27 8.42
CA VAL A 11 5.36 -2.40 9.01
C VAL A 11 4.14 -3.22 9.36
N ILE A 12 3.77 -3.22 10.65
CA ILE A 12 2.56 -3.90 11.12
C ILE A 12 1.36 -2.95 10.96
N LEU A 13 0.36 -3.40 10.23
CA LEU A 13 -0.87 -2.65 9.93
C LEU A 13 -2.07 -3.38 10.52
N GLN A 14 -3.14 -2.65 10.84
CA GLN A 14 -4.40 -3.23 11.26
C GLN A 14 -5.55 -2.66 10.43
N SER A 15 -6.37 -3.54 9.84
CA SER A 15 -7.60 -3.19 9.15
C SER A 15 -8.68 -4.23 9.43
N ALA A 16 -9.92 -3.78 9.70
CA ALA A 16 -11.08 -4.63 10.00
C ALA A 16 -10.79 -5.74 11.04
N GLY A 17 -10.05 -5.40 12.10
CA GLY A 17 -9.68 -6.34 13.18
C GLY A 17 -8.63 -7.39 12.79
N ARG A 18 -8.03 -7.30 11.61
CA ARG A 18 -6.95 -8.17 11.14
C ARG A 18 -5.63 -7.41 11.09
N ARG A 19 -4.55 -8.09 11.51
CA ARG A 19 -3.19 -7.57 11.45
C ARG A 19 -2.50 -8.06 10.18
N TYR A 20 -1.68 -7.18 9.60
CA TYR A 20 -0.92 -7.42 8.38
C TYR A 20 0.52 -6.98 8.60
N ALA A 21 1.43 -7.56 7.83
CA ALA A 21 2.84 -7.23 7.82
C ALA A 21 3.23 -6.82 6.40
N LEU A 22 3.62 -5.56 6.21
CA LEU A 22 4.07 -5.03 4.93
C LEU A 22 5.59 -4.88 4.97
N LEU A 23 6.29 -5.66 4.14
CA LEU A 23 7.72 -5.49 3.93
C LEU A 23 7.96 -4.24 3.08
N VAL A 24 8.77 -3.31 3.60
CA VAL A 24 9.11 -2.06 2.92
C VAL A 24 10.62 -1.90 2.84
N ASP A 25 11.09 -1.19 1.81
CA ASP A 25 12.52 -0.96 1.62
C ASP A 25 13.08 0.01 2.68
N GLN A 26 12.32 1.06 3.04
CA GLN A 26 12.74 2.09 4.00
C GLN A 26 11.57 2.80 4.67
N LEU A 27 11.81 3.36 5.86
CA LEU A 27 10.89 4.25 6.55
C LEU A 27 11.42 5.69 6.44
N ILE A 28 10.76 6.52 5.64
CA ILE A 28 11.16 7.92 5.43
C ILE A 28 10.80 8.78 6.65
N GLY A 29 9.65 8.51 7.27
CA GLY A 29 9.13 9.26 8.42
C GLY A 29 7.62 9.48 8.33
N GLN A 30 7.11 10.40 9.16
CA GLN A 30 5.72 10.84 9.14
C GLN A 30 5.62 12.23 8.51
N HIS A 31 4.79 12.38 7.48
CA HIS A 31 4.55 13.66 6.82
C HIS A 31 3.09 14.08 6.99
N GLN A 32 2.86 15.37 7.26
CA GLN A 32 1.54 15.97 7.07
C GLN A 32 1.36 16.24 5.58
N VAL A 33 0.29 15.68 5.00
CA VAL A 33 0.06 15.72 3.55
C VAL A 33 -1.37 16.15 3.24
N VAL A 34 -1.54 16.83 2.10
CA VAL A 34 -2.86 17.15 1.57
C VAL A 34 -3.31 16.01 0.66
N VAL A 35 -4.37 15.33 1.06
CA VAL A 35 -4.93 14.22 0.28
C VAL A 35 -5.58 14.74 -0.99
N LYS A 36 -5.21 14.20 -2.14
CA LYS A 36 -5.85 14.44 -3.44
C LYS A 36 -6.60 13.18 -3.86
N ASN A 37 -7.91 13.33 -4.12
CA ASN A 37 -8.71 12.20 -4.60
C ASN A 37 -8.26 11.83 -6.03
N LEU A 38 -7.93 10.56 -6.25
CA LEU A 38 -7.59 10.02 -7.56
C LEU A 38 -8.83 9.79 -8.43
N GLU A 39 -10.00 9.56 -7.84
CA GLU A 39 -11.23 9.17 -8.55
C GLU A 39 -11.87 10.30 -9.37
N SER A 40 -11.57 11.57 -9.06
CA SER A 40 -12.15 12.71 -9.77
C SER A 40 -11.55 12.94 -11.15
N ASN A 41 -10.35 12.41 -11.45
CA ASN A 41 -9.64 12.66 -12.70
C ASN A 41 -8.97 11.41 -13.31
N TYR A 42 -8.85 10.31 -12.55
CA TYR A 42 -8.12 9.12 -12.96
C TYR A 42 -8.92 7.83 -12.71
N ARG A 43 -8.56 6.77 -13.44
CA ARG A 43 -9.13 5.44 -13.22
C ARG A 43 -8.71 4.91 -11.84
N LYS A 44 -9.61 4.18 -11.19
CA LYS A 44 -9.33 3.49 -9.93
C LYS A 44 -8.14 2.55 -10.09
N VAL A 45 -7.11 2.75 -9.28
CA VAL A 45 -5.94 1.87 -9.20
C VAL A 45 -6.19 0.88 -8.04
N PRO A 46 -6.27 -0.43 -8.30
CA PRO A 46 -6.48 -1.41 -7.24
C PRO A 46 -5.39 -1.30 -6.16
N GLY A 47 -5.81 -1.28 -4.89
CA GLY A 47 -4.90 -1.16 -3.74
C GLY A 47 -4.52 0.27 -3.35
N ILE A 48 -4.99 1.30 -4.07
CA ILE A 48 -4.67 2.72 -3.81
C ILE A 48 -5.95 3.49 -3.52
N SER A 49 -5.96 4.29 -2.45
CA SER A 49 -7.10 5.13 -2.05
C SER A 49 -6.98 6.58 -2.53
N ALA A 50 -5.76 7.13 -2.59
CA ALA A 50 -5.51 8.51 -2.95
C ALA A 50 -4.04 8.76 -3.32
N ALA A 51 -3.71 10.00 -3.68
CA ALA A 51 -2.35 10.45 -3.85
C ALA A 51 -2.12 11.80 -3.16
N THR A 52 -0.85 12.16 -2.99
CA THR A 52 -0.44 13.47 -2.52
C THR A 52 0.85 13.90 -3.21
N ILE A 53 1.13 15.20 -3.16
CA ILE A 53 2.37 15.79 -3.65
C ILE A 53 3.18 16.17 -2.41
N LEU A 54 4.39 15.66 -2.29
CA LEU A 54 5.32 15.96 -1.20
C LEU A 54 5.99 17.33 -1.41
N GLY A 55 6.68 17.84 -0.38
CA GLY A 55 7.33 19.16 -0.44
C GLY A 55 8.45 19.27 -1.47
N ASP A 56 9.00 18.13 -1.92
CA ASP A 56 9.99 18.04 -2.99
C ASP A 56 9.37 17.90 -4.39
N GLY A 57 8.03 17.94 -4.48
CA GLY A 57 7.27 17.80 -5.72
C GLY A 57 7.03 16.34 -6.15
N SER A 58 7.55 15.35 -5.43
CA SER A 58 7.30 13.94 -5.74
C SER A 58 5.86 13.54 -5.42
N VAL A 59 5.34 12.55 -6.15
CA VAL A 59 4.00 12.00 -5.92
C VAL A 59 4.11 10.79 -5.00
N ALA A 60 3.36 10.81 -3.90
CA ALA A 60 3.19 9.66 -3.01
C ALA A 60 1.77 9.12 -3.10
N LEU A 61 1.65 7.79 -3.11
CA LEU A 61 0.36 7.10 -3.12
C LEU A 61 -0.05 6.71 -1.71
N ILE A 62 -1.35 6.81 -1.42
CA ILE A 62 -1.95 6.33 -0.19
C ILE A 62 -2.50 4.94 -0.45
N VAL A 63 -1.97 3.96 0.26
CA VAL A 63 -2.32 2.55 0.10
C VAL A 63 -3.61 2.23 0.86
N ASP A 64 -4.51 1.47 0.23
CA ASP A 64 -5.69 0.88 0.87
C ASP A 64 -5.39 -0.56 1.30
N VAL A 65 -5.22 -0.75 2.61
CA VAL A 65 -4.88 -2.05 3.22
C VAL A 65 -5.98 -3.10 2.97
N SER A 66 -7.25 -2.69 2.96
CA SER A 66 -8.38 -3.60 2.73
C SER A 66 -8.42 -4.04 1.27
N ALA A 67 -8.19 -3.12 0.33
CA ALA A 67 -8.09 -3.47 -1.09
C ALA A 67 -6.87 -4.36 -1.38
N LEU A 68 -5.72 -4.09 -0.75
CA LEU A 68 -4.55 -4.96 -0.87
C LEU A 68 -4.81 -6.39 -0.37
N GLN A 69 -5.61 -6.55 0.69
CA GLN A 69 -5.99 -7.87 1.17
C GLN A 69 -6.78 -8.64 0.11
N THR A 70 -7.77 -7.99 -0.51
CA THR A 70 -8.58 -8.61 -1.57
C THR A 70 -7.71 -9.05 -2.73
N LEU A 71 -6.81 -8.18 -3.21
CA LEU A 71 -5.87 -8.51 -4.28
C LEU A 71 -4.95 -9.68 -3.93
N ASN A 72 -4.44 -9.73 -2.69
CA ASN A 72 -3.60 -10.84 -2.25
C ASN A 72 -4.39 -12.16 -2.18
N ARG A 73 -5.65 -12.12 -1.76
CA ARG A 73 -6.51 -13.30 -1.73
C ARG A 73 -6.78 -13.82 -3.14
N GLU A 74 -7.15 -12.94 -4.07
CA GLU A 74 -7.39 -13.26 -5.48
C GLU A 74 -6.14 -13.90 -6.09
N LYS A 75 -4.97 -13.26 -5.93
CA LYS A 75 -3.70 -13.79 -6.45
C LYS A 75 -3.41 -15.20 -5.93
N ARG A 76 -3.57 -15.44 -4.63
CA ARG A 76 -3.34 -16.77 -4.03
C ARG A 76 -4.30 -17.84 -4.54
N LEU A 77 -5.54 -17.47 -4.87
CA LEU A 77 -6.50 -18.39 -5.46
C LEU A 77 -6.09 -18.75 -6.89
N THR A 78 -5.63 -17.78 -7.67
CA THR A 78 -5.10 -18.01 -9.03
C THR A 78 -3.85 -18.89 -8.99
N ASP A 79 -2.92 -18.61 -8.07
CA ASP A 79 -1.68 -19.37 -7.90
C ASP A 79 -1.93 -20.82 -7.44
N ALA A 80 -3.01 -21.07 -6.67
CA ALA A 80 -3.37 -22.41 -6.20
C ALA A 80 -4.17 -23.24 -7.22
N ALA A 81 -4.75 -22.58 -8.23
CA ALA A 81 -5.51 -23.23 -9.29
C ALA A 81 -4.65 -23.56 -10.53
N ALA A 82 -3.40 -23.09 -10.56
CA ALA A 82 -2.39 -23.36 -11.59
C ALA A 82 -1.46 -24.49 -11.15
#